data_AF-A0A1X0QUI1-F1
#
_entry.id   AF-A0A1X0QUI1-F1
#
_cell.length_a   1.000
_cell.length_b   1.000
_cell.length_c   1.000
_cell.angle_alpha   90.00
_cell.angle_beta   90.00
_cell.angle_gamma   90.00
#
_symmetry.space_group_name_H-M   'P 1'
#
loop_
_entity.id
_entity.type
_entity.pdbx_description
1 polymer ?
#
loop_
_entity_poly.entity_id
_entity_poly.type
_entity_poly.pdbx_seq_one_letter_code
_entity_poly.pdbx_strand_id
1 'polypeptide(L)'
;MEARTAIVERKTNETDIKVSINLDDKMNQEIKIDTGIGFLDHMYHALAKHGGWSLELHCKGDLYIDDHHTAEDTGIALGMAFKQALGTPKGIQRFGNAYCPLDEALSRAVVDISGRPFADINLDLKREKIGELSTEMIPHVLQSFAGAAGITLHVDVLKGQNDHHKAESAFKALAVAIRQAASRTGTDDVPSTKGITSVLTLSILMAYYLGLHTFKKYIVLSYKIADNQYGKGSDDIYYVAYWVVTFTFLRASTMRFVYLPIGKWWGMDRSKRQRFAEQGWMFSYYIVFWSVGMYIMYHSPHWLNTSFYWIDYPHLIMTKQMKMYYLMQLAFWIQQVYTIHVEKKRKDHFAMVTHHFITITLIVSSYASNFTRIGNAVLCCMDLCDICLSLAKILKYLGFTTVCDLAFALFAISWPITRHILFGIIIWATAVEPSQYLDMKWEPEKGKYFTPFTQKLYISAFLALNVIMFYWFILIVNVIVRVLQGKNAEDTRSEDEEEDEAIELKQD
;
A
#
# COMPACT_ATOMS: atom_id res chain seq x y z
N MET A 1 26.66 -2.91 12.70
CA MET A 1 25.53 -3.32 11.84
C MET A 1 25.94 -4.61 11.16
N GLU A 2 25.04 -5.56 11.05
CA GLU A 2 25.30 -6.81 10.33
C GLU A 2 25.67 -6.54 8.87
N ALA A 3 26.54 -7.39 8.32
CA ALA A 3 26.95 -7.32 6.93
C ALA A 3 25.78 -7.77 6.03
N ARG A 4 25.57 -7.05 4.92
CA ARG A 4 24.58 -7.43 3.91
C ARG A 4 25.12 -8.51 3.00
N THR A 5 24.72 -9.75 3.26
CA THR A 5 25.21 -10.94 2.56
C THR A 5 24.10 -11.78 1.96
N ALA A 6 24.41 -12.54 0.90
CA ALA A 6 23.50 -13.54 0.33
C ALA A 6 24.27 -14.65 -0.41
N ILE A 7 23.64 -15.82 -0.49
CA ILE A 7 24.06 -16.92 -1.33
C ILE A 7 22.87 -17.30 -2.22
N VAL A 8 23.12 -17.38 -3.53
CA VAL A 8 22.13 -17.78 -4.54
C VAL A 8 22.69 -18.94 -5.35
N GLU A 9 21.89 -19.99 -5.50
CA GLU A 9 22.16 -21.11 -6.40
C GLU A 9 21.05 -21.15 -7.45
N ARG A 10 21.43 -21.23 -8.73
CA ARG A 10 20.51 -21.26 -9.87
C ARG A 10 20.97 -22.33 -10.85
N LYS A 11 20.10 -23.27 -11.15
CA LYS A 11 20.38 -24.39 -12.06
C LYS A 11 19.29 -24.51 -13.12
N THR A 12 19.70 -24.56 -14.37
CA THR A 12 18.86 -24.87 -15.54
C THR A 12 19.46 -26.05 -16.29
N ASN A 13 18.91 -26.37 -17.46
CA ASN A 13 19.54 -27.35 -18.36
C ASN A 13 20.77 -26.78 -19.10
N GLU A 14 20.93 -25.45 -19.10
CA GLU A 14 21.98 -24.72 -19.81
C GLU A 14 23.13 -24.33 -18.87
N THR A 15 22.80 -23.91 -17.64
CA THR A 15 23.79 -23.39 -16.67
C THR A 15 23.60 -23.92 -15.24
N ASP A 16 24.70 -24.02 -14.49
CA ASP A 16 24.73 -24.33 -13.05
C ASP A 16 25.59 -23.27 -12.34
N ILE A 17 24.94 -22.38 -11.56
CA ILE A 17 25.54 -21.15 -11.04
C ILE A 17 25.39 -21.07 -9.52
N LYS A 18 26.48 -20.68 -8.87
CA LYS A 18 26.51 -20.32 -7.45
C LYS A 18 27.14 -18.95 -7.25
N VAL A 19 26.44 -18.06 -6.54
CA VAL A 19 26.90 -16.72 -6.19
C VAL A 19 26.87 -16.54 -4.68
N SER A 20 27.96 -16.06 -4.08
CA SER A 20 28.03 -15.58 -2.70
C SER A 20 28.52 -14.13 -2.71
N ILE A 21 27.77 -13.23 -2.08
CA ILE A 21 28.06 -11.80 -2.11
C ILE A 21 28.00 -11.19 -0.70
N ASN A 22 28.90 -10.24 -0.41
CA ASN A 22 28.84 -9.34 0.74
C ASN A 22 28.99 -7.89 0.24
N LEU A 23 27.96 -7.06 0.44
CA LEU A 23 27.92 -5.68 -0.03
C LEU A 23 28.70 -4.68 0.84
N ASP A 24 29.13 -5.07 2.04
CA ASP A 24 29.68 -4.18 3.06
C ASP A 24 31.18 -4.39 3.35
N ASP A 25 31.91 -5.09 2.47
CA ASP A 25 33.31 -5.49 2.69
C ASP A 25 34.33 -4.59 1.96
N LYS A 26 34.41 -3.32 2.36
CA LYS A 26 35.23 -2.33 1.63
C LYS A 26 36.75 -2.49 1.81
N MET A 27 37.18 -3.16 2.87
CA MET A 27 38.60 -3.20 3.29
C MET A 27 39.25 -4.56 3.05
N ASN A 28 38.49 -5.67 3.11
CA ASN A 28 39.02 -7.03 3.05
C ASN A 28 38.32 -7.86 1.96
N GLN A 29 38.14 -7.25 0.78
CA GLN A 29 37.42 -7.88 -0.35
C GLN A 29 38.04 -9.21 -0.75
N GLU A 30 37.24 -10.28 -0.71
CA GLU A 30 37.55 -11.55 -1.34
C GLU A 30 36.75 -11.67 -2.64
N ILE A 31 37.44 -11.68 -3.78
CA ILE A 31 36.81 -11.71 -5.10
C ILE A 31 37.34 -12.92 -5.88
N LYS A 32 36.45 -13.88 -6.18
CA LYS A 32 36.74 -15.10 -6.95
C LYS A 32 35.64 -15.30 -7.97
N ILE A 33 35.96 -15.12 -9.24
CA ILE A 33 35.00 -15.20 -10.34
C ILE A 33 35.48 -16.26 -11.32
N ASP A 34 34.62 -17.21 -11.63
CA ASP A 34 34.82 -18.24 -12.65
C ASP A 34 33.51 -18.43 -13.41
N THR A 35 33.34 -17.68 -14.50
CA THR A 35 32.20 -17.81 -15.41
C THR A 35 32.49 -18.78 -16.56
N GLY A 36 33.76 -19.16 -16.76
CA GLY A 36 34.24 -19.78 -17.99
C GLY A 36 34.51 -18.78 -19.14
N ILE A 37 34.19 -17.49 -18.98
CA ILE A 37 34.44 -16.43 -19.97
C ILE A 37 35.37 -15.37 -19.36
N GLY A 38 36.66 -15.41 -19.67
CA GLY A 38 37.68 -14.61 -18.99
C GLY A 38 37.47 -13.08 -19.03
N PHE A 39 36.87 -12.54 -20.09
CA PHE A 39 36.55 -11.11 -20.14
C PHE A 39 35.36 -10.74 -19.25
N LEU A 40 34.37 -11.62 -19.10
CA LEU A 40 33.25 -11.43 -18.18
C LEU A 40 33.72 -11.54 -16.72
N ASP A 41 34.66 -12.46 -16.44
CA ASP A 41 35.31 -12.56 -15.12
C ASP A 41 35.98 -11.25 -14.73
N HIS A 42 36.70 -10.64 -15.68
CA HIS A 42 37.34 -9.34 -15.50
C HIS A 42 36.32 -8.23 -15.22
N MET A 43 35.18 -8.21 -15.94
CA MET A 43 34.11 -7.22 -15.72
C MET A 43 33.45 -7.37 -14.34
N TYR A 44 33.12 -8.58 -13.90
CA TYR A 44 32.58 -8.82 -12.56
C TYR A 44 33.61 -8.55 -11.46
N HIS A 45 34.89 -8.85 -11.72
CA HIS A 45 35.97 -8.48 -10.81
C HIS A 45 36.03 -6.96 -10.62
N ALA A 46 36.00 -6.18 -11.71
CA ALA A 46 35.98 -4.72 -11.66
C ALA A 46 34.73 -4.20 -10.93
N LEU A 47 33.55 -4.79 -11.18
CA LEU A 47 32.30 -4.45 -10.52
C LEU A 47 32.39 -4.65 -9.01
N ALA A 48 32.82 -5.83 -8.56
CA ALA A 48 32.97 -6.13 -7.14
C ALA A 48 34.03 -5.24 -6.50
N LYS A 49 35.18 -5.07 -7.15
CA LYS A 49 36.31 -4.30 -6.63
C LYS A 49 35.90 -2.85 -6.35
N HIS A 50 35.33 -2.16 -7.34
CA HIS A 50 34.94 -0.76 -7.19
C HIS A 50 33.62 -0.58 -6.43
N GLY A 51 32.76 -1.61 -6.42
CA GLY A 51 31.53 -1.67 -5.63
C GLY A 51 31.75 -1.81 -4.13
N GLY A 52 32.94 -2.28 -3.72
CA GLY A 52 33.26 -2.57 -2.32
C GLY A 52 32.66 -3.89 -1.85
N TRP A 53 32.54 -4.87 -2.74
CA TRP A 53 31.97 -6.18 -2.46
C TRP A 53 33.05 -7.24 -2.25
N SER A 54 32.75 -8.24 -1.43
CA SER A 54 33.32 -9.59 -1.57
C SER A 54 32.36 -10.40 -2.42
N LEU A 55 32.86 -11.09 -3.44
CA LEU A 55 32.07 -11.78 -4.44
C LEU A 55 32.76 -13.09 -4.84
N GLU A 56 32.08 -14.20 -4.59
CA GLU A 56 32.42 -15.51 -5.15
C GLU A 56 31.33 -15.90 -6.15
N LEU A 57 31.70 -16.16 -7.39
CA LEU A 57 30.78 -16.57 -8.46
C LEU A 57 31.42 -17.72 -9.24
N HIS A 58 30.71 -18.84 -9.30
CA HIS A 58 31.07 -20.01 -10.09
C HIS A 58 29.93 -20.33 -11.05
N CYS A 59 30.24 -20.56 -12.32
CA CYS A 59 29.29 -20.97 -13.34
C CYS A 59 29.86 -22.12 -14.17
N LYS A 60 29.04 -23.17 -14.34
CA LYS A 60 29.25 -24.18 -15.37
C LYS A 60 28.15 -24.04 -16.41
N GLY A 61 28.49 -23.44 -17.56
CA GLY A 61 27.57 -23.23 -18.67
C GLY A 61 27.90 -24.06 -19.91
N ASP A 62 27.05 -23.94 -20.92
CA ASP A 62 27.09 -24.62 -22.21
C ASP A 62 27.90 -23.86 -23.27
N LEU A 63 29.11 -23.40 -22.92
CA LEU A 63 30.01 -22.61 -23.77
C LEU A 63 30.40 -23.26 -25.12
N TYR A 64 30.05 -24.52 -25.33
CA TYR A 64 30.21 -25.19 -26.63
C TYR A 64 29.14 -24.77 -27.65
N ILE A 65 28.03 -24.15 -27.21
CA ILE A 65 27.00 -23.54 -28.04
C ILE A 65 27.43 -22.11 -28.38
N ASP A 66 27.42 -21.23 -27.38
CA ASP A 66 27.92 -19.85 -27.42
C ASP A 66 28.10 -19.29 -25.99
N ASP A 67 28.36 -17.99 -25.85
CA ASP A 67 28.51 -17.31 -24.57
C ASP A 67 27.18 -16.78 -23.97
N HIS A 68 26.05 -16.93 -24.66
CA HIS A 68 24.79 -16.25 -24.36
C HIS A 68 24.21 -16.67 -23.02
N HIS A 69 23.87 -17.95 -22.86
CA HIS A 69 23.22 -18.45 -21.64
C HIS A 69 24.11 -18.24 -20.41
N THR A 70 25.42 -18.46 -20.56
CA THR A 70 26.40 -18.25 -19.49
C THR A 70 26.45 -16.78 -19.05
N ALA A 71 26.54 -15.84 -20.00
CA ALA A 71 26.59 -14.42 -19.67
C ALA A 71 25.24 -13.91 -19.11
N GLU A 72 24.12 -14.25 -19.72
CA GLU A 72 22.78 -13.88 -19.22
C GLU A 72 22.55 -14.40 -17.80
N ASP A 73 22.70 -15.71 -17.60
CA ASP A 73 22.29 -16.35 -16.35
C ASP A 73 23.18 -15.96 -15.18
N THR A 74 24.46 -15.68 -15.43
CA THR A 74 25.35 -15.10 -14.40
C THR A 74 24.92 -13.69 -14.02
N GLY A 75 24.46 -12.89 -15.00
CA GLY A 75 23.87 -11.57 -14.75
C GLY A 75 22.61 -11.66 -13.89
N ILE A 76 21.71 -12.61 -14.20
CA ILE A 76 20.50 -12.88 -13.42
C ILE A 76 20.86 -13.31 -11.99
N ALA A 77 21.72 -14.31 -11.83
CA ALA A 77 22.10 -14.84 -10.53
C ALA A 77 22.79 -13.78 -9.65
N LEU A 78 23.66 -12.96 -10.24
CA LEU A 78 24.29 -11.84 -9.54
C LEU A 78 23.26 -10.79 -9.11
N GLY A 79 22.29 -10.46 -9.97
CA GLY A 79 21.20 -9.53 -9.64
C GLY A 79 20.32 -10.05 -8.51
N MET A 80 19.99 -11.35 -8.50
CA MET A 80 19.26 -12.02 -7.42
C MET A 80 20.04 -11.94 -6.10
N ALA A 81 21.33 -12.26 -6.13
CA ALA A 81 22.20 -12.23 -4.96
C ALA A 81 22.32 -10.79 -4.40
N PHE A 82 22.49 -9.80 -5.27
CA PHE A 82 22.50 -8.39 -4.88
C PHE A 82 21.18 -7.98 -4.19
N LYS A 83 20.03 -8.33 -4.76
CA LYS A 83 18.71 -8.02 -4.20
C LYS A 83 18.50 -8.67 -2.83
N GLN A 84 18.87 -9.94 -2.70
CA GLN A 84 18.75 -10.68 -1.45
C GLN A 84 19.67 -10.09 -0.37
N ALA A 85 20.93 -9.78 -0.71
CA ALA A 85 21.88 -9.19 0.22
C ALA A 85 21.45 -7.78 0.65
N LEU A 86 20.91 -6.99 -0.28
CA LEU A 86 20.40 -5.65 0.01
C LEU A 86 19.17 -5.68 0.92
N GLY A 87 18.33 -6.70 0.78
CA GLY A 87 17.12 -6.88 1.57
C GLY A 87 16.10 -5.77 1.30
N THR A 88 15.49 -5.25 2.37
CA THR A 88 14.55 -4.14 2.23
C THR A 88 15.34 -2.83 2.06
N PRO A 89 15.08 -2.03 1.01
CA PRO A 89 15.83 -0.81 0.72
C PRO A 89 15.45 0.33 1.70
N LYS A 90 15.89 0.19 2.95
CA LYS A 90 15.75 1.14 4.05
C LYS A 90 17.12 1.62 4.49
N GLY A 91 17.18 2.89 4.87
CA GLY A 91 18.41 3.49 5.39
C GLY A 91 19.55 3.51 4.39
N ILE A 92 19.24 3.56 3.10
CA ILE A 92 20.21 3.66 2.00
C ILE A 92 20.00 4.96 1.22
N GLN A 93 21.01 5.42 0.49
CA GLN A 93 20.91 6.61 -0.35
C GLN A 93 19.89 6.45 -1.49
N ARG A 94 19.63 5.20 -1.91
CA ARG A 94 18.75 4.78 -3.03
C ARG A 94 19.23 5.20 -4.41
N PHE A 95 19.66 6.45 -4.56
CA PHE A 95 20.19 6.98 -5.81
C PHE A 95 21.71 7.01 -5.78
N GLY A 96 22.31 6.66 -6.91
CA GLY A 96 23.74 6.79 -7.11
C GLY A 96 24.05 7.10 -8.55
N ASN A 97 25.13 7.85 -8.78
CA ASN A 97 25.62 8.14 -10.11
C ASN A 97 27.14 8.27 -10.09
N ALA A 98 27.77 7.89 -11.19
CA ALA A 98 29.21 8.02 -11.33
C ALA A 98 29.62 8.19 -12.78
N TYR A 99 30.75 8.86 -12.96
CA TYR A 99 31.50 8.92 -14.20
C TYR A 99 32.84 8.23 -13.95
N CYS A 100 33.23 7.31 -14.81
CA CYS A 100 34.51 6.62 -14.71
C CYS A 100 35.19 6.63 -16.09
N PRO A 101 36.42 7.15 -16.20
CA PRO A 101 37.21 6.98 -17.39
C PRO A 101 37.96 5.66 -17.39
N LEU A 102 38.37 5.22 -18.59
CA LEU A 102 39.50 4.33 -18.77
C LEU A 102 40.24 4.81 -20.03
N ASP A 103 41.42 5.38 -19.82
CA ASP A 103 42.19 6.08 -20.85
C ASP A 103 41.32 7.07 -21.65
N GLU A 104 41.12 6.84 -22.95
CA GLU A 104 40.34 7.71 -23.83
C GLU A 104 38.82 7.52 -23.69
N ALA A 105 38.38 6.41 -23.08
CA ALA A 105 36.98 6.12 -22.86
C ALA A 105 36.44 6.79 -21.60
N LEU A 106 35.16 7.18 -21.63
CA LEU A 106 34.44 7.75 -20.49
C LEU A 106 33.01 7.21 -20.48
N SER A 107 32.63 6.64 -19.35
CA SER A 107 31.28 6.12 -19.14
C SER A 107 30.60 6.77 -17.93
N ARG A 108 29.26 6.83 -17.99
CA ARG A 108 28.36 7.26 -16.93
C ARG A 108 27.44 6.11 -16.55
N ALA A 109 27.20 5.92 -15.26
CA ALA A 109 26.11 5.07 -14.77
C ALA A 109 25.24 5.82 -13.76
N VAL A 110 23.94 5.56 -13.80
CA VAL A 110 22.94 6.08 -12.86
C VAL A 110 22.07 4.92 -12.36
N VAL A 111 21.90 4.83 -11.04
CA VAL A 111 21.18 3.75 -10.36
C VAL A 111 20.10 4.34 -9.47
N ASP A 112 18.87 3.82 -9.58
CA ASP A 112 17.79 3.97 -8.59
C ASP A 112 17.40 2.57 -8.08
N ILE A 113 17.64 2.32 -6.78
CA ILE A 113 17.16 1.12 -6.08
C ILE A 113 15.66 1.28 -5.82
N SER A 114 14.90 1.09 -6.88
CA SER A 114 13.52 1.55 -7.00
C SER A 114 12.48 0.46 -6.74
N GLY A 115 12.89 -0.81 -6.80
CA GLY A 115 11.99 -1.96 -6.87
C GLY A 115 11.34 -2.15 -8.24
N ARG A 116 11.68 -1.33 -9.24
CA ARG A 116 11.15 -1.40 -10.61
C ARG A 116 12.27 -1.80 -11.57
N PRO A 117 12.23 -3.00 -12.16
CA PRO A 117 13.23 -3.45 -13.11
C PRO A 117 13.16 -2.62 -14.39
N PHE A 118 14.24 -1.93 -14.71
CA PHE A 118 14.39 -1.16 -15.95
C PHE A 118 15.88 -0.96 -16.25
N ALA A 119 16.26 -1.09 -17.52
CA ALA A 119 17.64 -0.86 -17.96
C ALA A 119 17.66 -0.15 -19.31
N ASP A 120 18.50 0.87 -19.42
CA ASP A 120 18.79 1.60 -20.66
C ASP A 120 20.30 1.70 -20.82
N ILE A 121 20.85 0.93 -21.76
CA ILE A 121 22.28 0.64 -21.84
C ILE A 121 22.78 1.00 -23.25
N ASN A 122 23.59 2.05 -23.33
CA ASN A 122 24.15 2.56 -24.58
C ASN A 122 25.68 2.60 -24.53
N LEU A 123 26.33 1.58 -25.09
CA LEU A 123 27.79 1.42 -25.01
C LEU A 123 28.54 1.71 -26.32
N ASP A 124 27.82 1.79 -27.44
CA ASP A 124 28.37 1.99 -28.80
C ASP A 124 29.63 1.14 -29.10
N LEU A 125 29.57 -0.16 -28.80
CA LEU A 125 30.66 -1.11 -29.07
C LEU A 125 30.68 -1.45 -30.57
N LYS A 126 31.88 -1.57 -31.16
CA LYS A 126 32.08 -1.75 -32.61
C LYS A 126 32.66 -3.12 -32.98
N ARG A 127 33.48 -3.70 -32.11
CA ARG A 127 34.00 -5.07 -32.23
C ARG A 127 32.86 -6.06 -32.08
N GLU A 128 33.03 -7.25 -32.63
CA GLU A 128 32.10 -8.37 -32.45
C GLU A 128 32.32 -9.09 -31.11
N LYS A 129 33.59 -9.22 -30.69
CA LYS A 129 34.00 -9.85 -29.43
C LYS A 129 35.15 -9.11 -28.74
N ILE A 130 35.21 -9.23 -27.42
CA ILE A 130 36.36 -8.85 -26.58
C ILE A 130 36.80 -10.08 -25.79
N GLY A 131 37.92 -10.68 -26.20
CA GLY A 131 38.24 -12.03 -25.79
C GLY A 131 37.16 -12.99 -26.30
N GLU A 132 36.65 -13.85 -25.40
CA GLU A 132 35.59 -14.81 -25.73
C GLU A 132 34.17 -14.25 -25.57
N LEU A 133 34.00 -13.07 -24.94
CA LEU A 133 32.68 -12.47 -24.74
C LEU A 133 32.24 -11.71 -26.00
N SER A 134 31.09 -12.05 -26.52
CA SER A 134 30.42 -11.28 -27.57
C SER A 134 29.97 -9.92 -27.04
N THR A 135 30.21 -8.86 -27.81
CA THR A 135 29.95 -7.49 -27.34
C THR A 135 28.47 -7.19 -27.15
N GLU A 136 27.58 -7.92 -27.82
CA GLU A 136 26.14 -7.83 -27.62
C GLU A 136 25.70 -8.34 -26.24
N MET A 137 26.46 -9.25 -25.64
CA MET A 137 26.17 -9.76 -24.30
C MET A 137 26.55 -8.79 -23.19
N ILE A 138 27.42 -7.81 -23.45
CA ILE A 138 27.81 -6.79 -22.46
C ILE A 138 26.58 -5.95 -22.01
N PRO A 139 25.79 -5.33 -22.92
CA PRO A 139 24.56 -4.69 -22.50
C PRO A 139 23.51 -5.68 -21.98
N HIS A 140 23.43 -6.90 -22.51
CA HIS A 140 22.48 -7.92 -22.05
C HIS A 140 22.73 -8.32 -20.59
N VAL A 141 23.97 -8.55 -20.19
CA VAL A 141 24.37 -8.82 -18.79
C VAL A 141 23.89 -7.72 -17.85
N LEU A 142 24.05 -6.44 -18.24
CA LEU A 142 23.62 -5.30 -17.43
C LEU A 142 22.08 -5.21 -17.33
N GLN A 143 21.37 -5.52 -18.41
CA GLN A 143 19.91 -5.59 -18.43
C GLN A 143 19.40 -6.72 -17.53
N SER A 144 19.97 -7.93 -17.65
CA SER A 144 19.64 -9.09 -16.82
C SER A 144 19.93 -8.85 -15.35
N PHE A 145 21.07 -8.25 -15.03
CA PHE A 145 21.41 -7.81 -13.68
C PHE A 145 20.36 -6.85 -13.12
N ALA A 146 20.03 -5.77 -13.84
CA ALA A 146 19.06 -4.79 -13.38
C ALA A 146 17.65 -5.37 -13.21
N GLY A 147 17.25 -6.27 -14.12
CA GLY A 147 16.00 -7.01 -14.07
C GLY A 147 15.87 -7.85 -12.81
N ALA A 148 16.87 -8.71 -12.56
CA ALA A 148 16.90 -9.59 -11.39
C ALA A 148 17.08 -8.82 -10.06
N ALA A 149 17.89 -7.76 -10.06
CA ALA A 149 18.10 -6.90 -8.91
C ALA A 149 16.85 -6.06 -8.56
N GLY A 150 15.94 -5.86 -9.51
CA GLY A 150 14.75 -5.02 -9.34
C GLY A 150 15.10 -3.54 -9.22
N ILE A 151 16.09 -3.07 -9.99
CA ILE A 151 16.57 -1.69 -9.98
C ILE A 151 16.33 -1.02 -11.33
N THR A 152 16.37 0.31 -11.33
CA THR A 152 16.40 1.13 -12.54
C THR A 152 17.85 1.53 -12.81
N LEU A 153 18.36 1.18 -13.99
CA LEU A 153 19.75 1.35 -14.38
C LEU A 153 19.86 2.09 -15.72
N HIS A 154 20.69 3.13 -15.77
CA HIS A 154 21.15 3.74 -17.02
C HIS A 154 22.67 3.66 -17.11
N VAL A 155 23.21 3.24 -18.25
CA VAL A 155 24.65 3.20 -18.50
C VAL A 155 24.95 3.73 -19.90
N ASP A 156 25.79 4.75 -19.98
CA ASP A 156 26.17 5.41 -21.23
C ASP A 156 27.69 5.46 -21.38
N VAL A 157 28.21 5.03 -22.53
CA VAL A 157 29.56 5.38 -22.97
C VAL A 157 29.46 6.72 -23.71
N LEU A 158 30.06 7.76 -23.14
CA LEU A 158 29.99 9.12 -23.67
C LEU A 158 31.02 9.36 -24.78
N LYS A 159 32.17 8.68 -24.69
CA LYS A 159 33.26 8.69 -25.67
C LYS A 159 34.18 7.49 -25.43
N GLY A 160 34.93 7.11 -26.45
CA GLY A 160 35.95 6.06 -26.38
C GLY A 160 36.20 5.45 -27.76
N GLN A 161 37.38 4.89 -28.00
CA GLN A 161 37.70 4.24 -29.27
C GLN A 161 37.91 2.73 -29.09
N ASN A 162 38.52 2.32 -27.98
CA ASN A 162 38.75 0.93 -27.65
C ASN A 162 37.56 0.35 -26.88
N ASP A 163 36.92 -0.69 -27.41
CA ASP A 163 35.74 -1.29 -26.78
C ASP A 163 36.02 -2.01 -25.45
N HIS A 164 37.26 -2.46 -25.20
CA HIS A 164 37.67 -2.91 -23.86
C HIS A 164 37.56 -1.75 -22.89
N HIS A 165 38.12 -0.58 -23.24
CA HIS A 165 38.10 0.60 -22.39
C HIS A 165 36.68 1.11 -22.15
N LYS A 166 35.84 1.08 -23.19
CA LYS A 166 34.40 1.40 -23.08
C LYS A 166 33.68 0.46 -22.10
N ALA A 167 33.81 -0.86 -22.30
CA ALA A 167 33.15 -1.85 -21.45
C ALA A 167 33.62 -1.77 -19.99
N GLU A 168 34.94 -1.74 -19.76
CA GLU A 168 35.49 -1.70 -18.41
C GLU A 168 35.16 -0.37 -17.70
N SER A 169 35.21 0.76 -18.40
CA SER A 169 34.80 2.05 -17.82
C SER A 169 33.32 2.08 -17.45
N ALA A 170 32.45 1.41 -18.22
CA ALA A 170 31.02 1.27 -17.93
C ALA A 170 30.77 0.43 -16.67
N PHE A 171 31.44 -0.72 -16.53
CA PHE A 171 31.36 -1.55 -15.31
C PHE A 171 31.90 -0.82 -14.08
N LYS A 172 33.00 -0.05 -14.21
CA LYS A 172 33.52 0.80 -13.13
C LYS A 172 32.53 1.90 -12.74
N ALA A 173 31.90 2.56 -13.71
CA ALA A 173 30.90 3.58 -13.45
C ALA A 173 29.70 2.98 -12.69
N LEU A 174 29.20 1.81 -13.14
CA LEU A 174 28.14 1.09 -12.43
C LEU A 174 28.54 0.75 -11.00
N ALA A 175 29.75 0.21 -10.81
CA ALA A 175 30.27 -0.17 -9.50
C ALA A 175 30.26 0.99 -8.49
N VAL A 176 30.71 2.16 -8.91
CA VAL A 176 30.73 3.36 -8.05
C VAL A 176 29.31 3.88 -7.80
N ALA A 177 28.46 3.92 -8.84
CA ALA A 177 27.07 4.36 -8.72
C ALA A 177 26.26 3.46 -7.78
N ILE A 178 26.37 2.14 -7.93
CA ILE A 178 25.61 1.19 -7.10
C ILE A 178 26.12 1.18 -5.66
N ARG A 179 27.43 1.36 -5.44
CA ARG A 179 28.00 1.55 -4.10
C ARG A 179 27.43 2.79 -3.43
N GLN A 180 27.30 3.90 -4.15
CA GLN A 180 26.68 5.11 -3.62
C GLN A 180 25.20 4.85 -3.29
N ALA A 181 24.42 4.30 -4.24
CA ALA A 181 23.01 4.01 -4.06
C ALA A 181 22.73 3.10 -2.86
N ALA A 182 23.54 2.06 -2.67
CA ALA A 182 23.44 1.10 -1.58
C ALA A 182 24.10 1.58 -0.28
N SER A 183 24.75 2.75 -0.24
CA SER A 183 25.40 3.25 0.97
C SER A 183 24.37 3.61 2.03
N ARG A 184 24.67 3.25 3.28
CA ARG A 184 23.79 3.53 4.40
C ARG A 184 23.75 5.03 4.72
N THR A 185 22.57 5.57 4.98
CA THR A 185 22.37 6.98 5.38
C THR A 185 22.62 7.22 6.87
N GLY A 186 22.68 6.15 7.68
CA GLY A 186 22.72 6.23 9.13
C GLY A 186 21.34 6.39 9.80
N THR A 187 20.27 6.45 9.01
CA THR A 187 18.86 6.43 9.46
C THR A 187 18.18 5.14 8.97
N ASP A 188 17.04 4.75 9.52
CA ASP A 188 16.24 3.59 9.05
C ASP A 188 15.05 4.03 8.16
N ASP A 189 15.22 5.16 7.47
CA ASP A 189 14.17 5.74 6.64
C ASP A 189 14.11 5.07 5.27
N VAL A 190 12.88 4.87 4.77
CA VAL A 190 12.66 4.49 3.37
C VAL A 190 12.83 5.78 2.54
N PRO A 191 13.85 5.90 1.67
CA PRO A 191 14.04 7.06 0.81
C PRO A 191 13.01 7.03 -0.34
N SER A 192 11.72 7.19 -0.03
CA SER A 192 10.64 7.19 -1.00
C SER A 192 9.67 8.33 -0.74
N THR A 193 9.24 8.97 -1.82
CA THR A 193 8.18 9.99 -1.86
C THR A 193 6.82 9.47 -1.43
N LYS A 194 6.68 8.19 -1.02
CA LYS A 194 5.56 7.78 -0.16
C LYS A 194 5.51 8.54 1.19
N GLY A 195 6.57 9.27 1.54
CA GLY A 195 6.57 10.31 2.60
C GLY A 195 5.99 11.68 2.20
N ILE A 196 5.53 11.90 0.96
CA ILE A 196 4.91 13.18 0.53
C ILE A 196 3.66 13.52 1.36
N THR A 197 2.95 12.53 1.91
CA THR A 197 1.73 12.76 2.68
C THR A 197 1.98 13.52 3.99
N SER A 198 3.12 13.30 4.65
CA SER A 198 3.50 14.08 5.85
C SER A 198 3.89 15.50 5.47
N VAL A 199 4.68 15.67 4.41
CA VAL A 199 5.09 16.99 3.91
C VAL A 199 3.88 17.80 3.48
N LEU A 200 2.93 17.24 2.72
CA LEU A 200 1.75 17.95 2.23
C LEU A 200 0.81 18.35 3.39
N THR A 201 0.53 17.44 4.32
CA THR A 201 -0.32 17.74 5.49
C THR A 201 0.30 18.82 6.37
N LEU A 202 1.59 18.69 6.69
CA LEU A 202 2.32 19.66 7.51
C LEU A 202 2.53 21.00 6.79
N SER A 203 2.71 21.00 5.47
CA SER A 203 2.85 22.22 4.67
C SER A 203 1.54 23.01 4.61
N ILE A 204 0.39 22.34 4.46
CA ILE A 204 -0.93 22.98 4.49
C ILE A 204 -1.22 23.57 5.87
N LEU A 205 -0.90 22.83 6.95
CA LEU A 205 -0.99 23.32 8.33
C LEU A 205 -0.08 24.53 8.56
N MET A 206 1.19 24.44 8.16
CA MET A 206 2.16 25.53 8.29
C MET A 206 1.70 26.77 7.52
N ALA A 207 1.25 26.60 6.27
CA ALA A 207 0.73 27.68 5.46
C ALA A 207 -0.47 28.38 6.11
N TYR A 208 -1.37 27.63 6.75
CA TYR A 208 -2.47 28.19 7.52
C TYR A 208 -1.99 28.99 8.74
N TYR A 209 -1.05 28.45 9.54
CA TYR A 209 -0.48 29.16 10.70
C TYR A 209 0.35 30.40 10.31
N LEU A 210 0.94 30.39 9.12
CA LEU A 210 1.61 31.55 8.52
C LEU A 210 0.62 32.59 7.94
N GLY A 211 -0.68 32.39 8.07
CA GLY A 211 -1.70 33.36 7.64
C GLY A 211 -2.03 33.35 6.15
N LEU A 212 -1.63 32.32 5.41
CA LEU A 212 -1.95 32.20 3.98
C LEU A 212 -3.43 31.81 3.80
N HIS A 213 -4.28 32.82 3.57
CA HIS A 213 -5.74 32.68 3.50
C HIS A 213 -6.25 31.63 2.49
N THR A 214 -5.49 31.34 1.43
CA THR A 214 -5.82 30.31 0.43
C THR A 214 -6.03 28.93 1.05
N PHE A 215 -5.31 28.59 2.13
CA PHE A 215 -5.35 27.27 2.74
C PHE A 215 -6.46 27.11 3.79
N LYS A 216 -7.17 28.19 4.14
CA LYS A 216 -8.24 28.15 5.15
C LYS A 216 -9.34 27.14 4.82
N LYS A 217 -9.69 26.99 3.53
CA LYS A 217 -10.74 26.07 3.05
C LYS A 217 -10.40 24.59 3.25
N TYR A 218 -9.13 24.25 3.43
CA TYR A 218 -8.67 22.87 3.64
C TYR A 218 -8.81 22.44 5.11
N ILE A 219 -8.72 23.39 6.06
CA ILE A 219 -8.65 23.09 7.50
C ILE A 219 -9.94 23.48 8.24
N VAL A 220 -10.60 24.54 7.80
CA VAL A 220 -11.81 25.06 8.45
C VAL A 220 -13.02 24.75 7.60
N LEU A 221 -14.11 24.30 8.23
CA LEU A 221 -15.38 24.07 7.54
C LEU A 221 -15.88 25.32 6.81
N SER A 222 -16.25 25.14 5.54
CA SER A 222 -16.84 26.18 4.70
C SER A 222 -18.32 26.41 5.06
N TYR A 223 -18.89 27.54 4.61
CA TYR A 223 -20.32 27.86 4.71
C TYR A 223 -20.88 27.97 6.14
N LYS A 224 -20.14 28.63 7.05
CA LYS A 224 -20.67 28.98 8.39
C LYS A 224 -21.78 30.03 8.25
N ILE A 225 -22.97 29.72 8.79
CA ILE A 225 -24.13 30.62 8.79
C ILE A 225 -24.21 31.35 10.12
N ALA A 226 -24.20 30.59 11.22
CA ALA A 226 -24.21 31.10 12.59
C ALA A 226 -23.34 30.21 13.49
N ASP A 227 -23.34 30.48 14.79
CA ASP A 227 -22.65 29.58 15.71
C ASP A 227 -23.29 28.18 15.69
N ASN A 228 -22.44 27.16 15.59
CA ASN A 228 -22.83 25.77 15.38
C ASN A 228 -23.82 25.50 14.21
N GLN A 229 -23.95 26.40 13.22
CA GLN A 229 -24.86 26.22 12.08
C GLN A 229 -24.11 26.39 10.76
N TYR A 230 -24.16 25.34 9.92
CA TYR A 230 -23.44 25.28 8.66
C TYR A 230 -24.36 24.87 7.52
N GLY A 231 -24.17 25.52 6.37
CA GLY A 231 -24.70 25.05 5.09
C GLY A 231 -23.72 24.11 4.39
N LYS A 232 -23.88 23.94 3.08
CA LYS A 232 -23.03 23.08 2.24
C LYS A 232 -22.77 23.73 0.88
N GLY A 233 -21.69 23.34 0.21
CA GLY A 233 -21.39 23.77 -1.16
C GLY A 233 -20.08 23.20 -1.70
N SER A 234 -19.67 23.65 -2.88
CA SER A 234 -18.51 23.11 -3.59
C SER A 234 -17.19 23.24 -2.83
N ASP A 235 -17.00 24.29 -2.02
CA ASP A 235 -15.79 24.49 -1.23
C ASP A 235 -15.57 23.41 -0.14
N ASP A 236 -16.57 22.59 0.16
CA ASP A 236 -16.41 21.47 1.09
C ASP A 236 -15.47 20.38 0.53
N ILE A 237 -15.22 20.34 -0.79
CA ILE A 237 -14.29 19.38 -1.42
C ILE A 237 -12.84 19.59 -0.97
N TYR A 238 -12.45 20.83 -0.67
CA TYR A 238 -11.09 21.13 -0.18
C TYR A 238 -10.85 20.52 1.20
N TYR A 239 -11.86 20.57 2.07
CA TYR A 239 -11.83 19.96 3.38
C TYR A 239 -11.76 18.42 3.27
N VAL A 240 -12.56 17.82 2.38
CA VAL A 240 -12.49 16.37 2.11
C VAL A 240 -11.11 15.98 1.58
N ALA A 241 -10.57 16.70 0.60
CA ALA A 241 -9.25 16.42 0.02
C ALA A 241 -8.13 16.49 1.06
N TYR A 242 -8.16 17.49 1.93
CA TYR A 242 -7.22 17.59 3.05
C TYR A 242 -7.32 16.37 3.97
N TRP A 243 -8.53 15.95 4.33
CA TRP A 243 -8.72 14.80 5.21
C TRP A 243 -8.35 13.46 4.55
N VAL A 244 -8.48 13.30 3.23
CA VAL A 244 -7.98 12.11 2.51
C VAL A 244 -6.47 11.96 2.70
N VAL A 245 -5.72 13.05 2.51
CA VAL A 245 -4.26 13.08 2.73
C VAL A 245 -3.94 12.87 4.21
N THR A 246 -4.67 13.53 5.09
CA THR A 246 -4.49 13.43 6.55
C THR A 246 -4.74 12.01 7.05
N PHE A 247 -5.79 11.32 6.60
CA PHE A 247 -6.02 9.91 6.96
C PHE A 247 -4.93 8.99 6.43
N THR A 248 -4.40 9.25 5.24
CA THR A 248 -3.26 8.49 4.71
C THR A 248 -2.02 8.67 5.58
N PHE A 249 -1.77 9.91 6.04
CA PHE A 249 -0.68 10.22 6.97
C PHE A 249 -0.91 9.59 8.35
N LEU A 250 -2.11 9.71 8.92
CA LEU A 250 -2.47 9.13 10.21
C LEU A 250 -2.35 7.60 10.17
N ARG A 251 -2.83 6.94 9.10
CA ARG A 251 -2.65 5.50 8.90
C ARG A 251 -1.18 5.12 8.97
N ALA A 252 -0.36 5.75 8.14
CA ALA A 252 1.07 5.45 8.08
C ALA A 252 1.76 5.70 9.44
N SER A 253 1.43 6.80 10.11
CA SER A 253 2.03 7.20 11.39
C SER A 253 1.62 6.27 12.53
N THR A 254 0.32 6.00 12.68
CA THR A 254 -0.21 5.11 13.72
C THR A 254 0.33 3.69 13.53
N MET A 255 0.38 3.18 12.29
CA MET A 255 1.01 1.88 12.03
C MET A 255 2.50 1.90 12.39
N ARG A 256 3.27 2.89 11.90
CA ARG A 256 4.73 2.93 12.07
C ARG A 256 5.18 3.17 13.50
N PHE A 257 4.51 4.06 14.23
CA PHE A 257 4.98 4.54 15.53
C PHE A 257 4.23 3.94 16.71
N VAL A 258 3.06 3.33 16.50
CA VAL A 258 2.29 2.70 17.58
C VAL A 258 2.29 1.19 17.40
N TYR A 259 1.66 0.67 16.34
CA TYR A 259 1.39 -0.77 16.25
C TYR A 259 2.58 -1.62 15.83
N LEU A 260 3.42 -1.17 14.87
CA LEU A 260 4.62 -1.93 14.50
C LEU A 260 5.60 -2.08 15.68
N PRO A 261 5.90 -1.04 16.49
CA PRO A 261 6.69 -1.19 17.69
C PRO A 261 6.07 -2.14 18.72
N ILE A 262 4.76 -2.06 18.96
CA ILE A 262 4.05 -2.97 19.87
C ILE A 262 4.20 -4.42 19.39
N GLY A 263 3.96 -4.70 18.11
CA GLY A 263 4.09 -6.05 17.58
C GLY A 263 5.53 -6.57 17.61
N LYS A 264 6.54 -5.70 17.40
CA LYS A 264 7.96 -6.06 17.58
C LYS A 264 8.27 -6.40 19.03
N TRP A 265 7.78 -5.60 19.98
CA TRP A 265 7.98 -5.85 21.41
C TRP A 265 7.29 -7.15 21.85
N TRP A 266 6.18 -7.50 21.21
CA TRP A 266 5.46 -8.77 21.42
C TRP A 266 6.09 -9.98 20.71
N GLY A 267 7.23 -9.81 20.02
CA GLY A 267 7.94 -10.92 19.36
C GLY A 267 7.31 -11.40 18.05
N MET A 268 6.45 -10.60 17.40
CA MET A 268 5.84 -10.98 16.12
C MET A 268 6.87 -10.93 14.98
N ASP A 269 6.81 -11.94 14.09
CA ASP A 269 7.52 -11.95 12.82
C ASP A 269 7.12 -10.74 11.94
N ARG A 270 7.75 -10.61 10.78
CA ARG A 270 7.53 -9.43 9.94
C ARG A 270 6.12 -9.40 9.32
N SER A 271 5.60 -10.54 8.89
CA SER A 271 4.33 -10.65 8.17
C SER A 271 3.13 -10.43 9.12
N LYS A 272 3.12 -11.10 10.28
CA LYS A 272 2.11 -10.97 11.34
C LYS A 272 2.07 -9.57 11.91
N ARG A 273 3.23 -8.94 12.12
CA ARG A 273 3.31 -7.57 12.64
C ARG A 273 2.69 -6.54 11.70
N GLN A 274 2.84 -6.73 10.38
CA GLN A 274 2.21 -5.86 9.40
C GLN A 274 0.68 -5.99 9.44
N ARG A 275 0.16 -7.22 9.43
CA ARG A 275 -1.30 -7.48 9.52
C ARG A 275 -1.87 -6.98 10.85
N PHE A 276 -1.16 -7.19 11.96
CA PHE A 276 -1.49 -6.62 13.27
C PHE A 276 -1.62 -5.10 13.22
N ALA A 277 -0.66 -4.41 12.59
CA ALA A 277 -0.69 -2.96 12.48
C ALA A 277 -1.85 -2.44 11.61
N GLU A 278 -2.22 -3.16 10.55
CA GLU A 278 -3.37 -2.85 9.71
C GLU A 278 -4.67 -2.94 10.50
N GLN A 279 -4.86 -4.01 11.27
CA GLN A 279 -6.03 -4.17 12.15
C GLN A 279 -6.04 -3.12 13.27
N GLY A 280 -4.87 -2.78 13.83
CA GLY A 280 -4.70 -1.69 14.79
C GLY A 280 -5.18 -0.35 14.26
N TRP A 281 -4.83 0.00 13.02
CA TRP A 281 -5.31 1.22 12.37
C TRP A 281 -6.83 1.22 12.20
N MET A 282 -7.41 0.13 11.68
CA MET A 282 -8.86 0.03 11.49
C MET A 282 -9.60 0.15 12.83
N PHE A 283 -9.12 -0.52 13.87
CA PHE A 283 -9.67 -0.40 15.22
C PHE A 283 -9.61 1.03 15.74
N SER A 284 -8.46 1.71 15.62
CA SER A 284 -8.27 3.11 16.03
C SER A 284 -9.23 4.07 15.32
N TYR A 285 -9.44 3.87 14.01
CA TYR A 285 -10.37 4.69 13.25
C TYR A 285 -11.81 4.47 13.70
N TYR A 286 -12.28 3.22 13.64
CA TYR A 286 -13.69 2.94 13.87
C TYR A 286 -14.12 3.26 15.29
N ILE A 287 -13.29 3.02 16.31
CA ILE A 287 -13.68 3.35 17.69
C ILE A 287 -13.92 4.86 17.89
N VAL A 288 -13.12 5.70 17.25
CA VAL A 288 -13.27 7.16 17.32
C VAL A 288 -14.50 7.61 16.54
N PHE A 289 -14.62 7.21 15.27
CA PHE A 289 -15.68 7.72 14.40
C PHE A 289 -17.05 7.14 14.74
N TRP A 290 -17.12 5.87 15.15
CA TRP A 290 -18.37 5.30 15.66
C TRP A 290 -18.82 6.01 16.93
N SER A 291 -17.92 6.30 17.88
CA SER A 291 -18.28 7.05 19.10
C SER A 291 -18.81 8.45 18.79
N VAL A 292 -18.17 9.18 17.87
CA VAL A 292 -18.65 10.50 17.43
C VAL A 292 -19.99 10.40 16.71
N GLY A 293 -20.15 9.42 15.82
CA GLY A 293 -21.41 9.16 15.12
C GLY A 293 -22.54 8.86 16.09
N MET A 294 -22.32 7.92 17.03
CA MET A 294 -23.29 7.55 18.05
C MET A 294 -23.64 8.71 18.98
N TYR A 295 -22.67 9.55 19.33
CA TYR A 295 -22.93 10.79 20.07
C TYR A 295 -23.87 11.73 19.30
N ILE A 296 -23.64 11.90 17.99
CA ILE A 296 -24.54 12.70 17.14
C ILE A 296 -25.92 12.06 17.06
N MET A 297 -26.00 10.74 16.80
CA MET A 297 -27.25 9.98 16.78
C MET A 297 -28.05 10.21 18.05
N TYR A 298 -27.46 9.92 19.22
CA TYR A 298 -28.12 10.00 20.52
C TYR A 298 -28.69 11.38 20.84
N HIS A 299 -27.99 12.46 20.43
CA HIS A 299 -28.45 13.84 20.62
C HIS A 299 -29.32 14.35 19.46
N SER A 300 -29.73 13.49 18.54
CA SER A 300 -30.55 13.86 17.40
C SER A 300 -31.98 13.32 17.52
N PRO A 301 -32.99 14.01 16.95
CA PRO A 301 -34.37 13.53 16.96
C PRO A 301 -34.58 12.17 16.28
N HIS A 302 -33.66 11.78 15.39
CA HIS A 302 -33.73 10.52 14.65
C HIS A 302 -33.08 9.33 15.39
N TRP A 303 -32.73 9.49 16.67
CA TRP A 303 -32.35 8.36 17.51
C TRP A 303 -33.53 7.42 17.73
N LEU A 304 -33.44 6.19 17.19
CA LEU A 304 -34.49 5.17 17.27
C LEU A 304 -35.87 5.60 16.73
N ASN A 305 -35.93 6.68 15.94
CA ASN A 305 -37.16 7.20 15.35
C ASN A 305 -36.92 7.63 13.90
N THR A 306 -37.29 6.76 12.98
CA THR A 306 -37.05 6.90 11.54
C THR A 306 -37.89 8.00 10.89
N SER A 307 -39.03 8.38 11.47
CA SER A 307 -39.88 9.47 10.95
C SER A 307 -39.12 10.79 10.83
N PHE A 308 -38.15 11.05 11.73
CA PHE A 308 -37.30 12.25 11.68
C PHE A 308 -36.26 12.26 10.56
N TYR A 309 -36.16 11.19 9.76
CA TYR A 309 -35.49 11.23 8.47
C TYR A 309 -36.23 12.12 7.46
N TRP A 310 -37.54 12.26 7.61
CA TRP A 310 -38.42 12.94 6.66
C TRP A 310 -39.06 14.20 7.22
N ILE A 311 -39.39 14.21 8.53
CA ILE A 311 -39.89 15.41 9.20
C ILE A 311 -38.88 16.54 9.03
N ASP A 312 -39.39 17.70 8.61
CA ASP A 312 -38.65 18.92 8.28
C ASP A 312 -37.65 18.80 7.12
N TYR A 313 -37.78 17.79 6.26
CA TYR A 313 -37.02 17.74 5.01
C TYR A 313 -37.45 18.89 4.08
N PRO A 314 -36.51 19.63 3.47
CA PRO A 314 -35.06 19.38 3.43
C PRO A 314 -34.27 19.95 4.61
N HIS A 315 -33.34 19.16 5.15
CA HIS A 315 -32.44 19.57 6.24
C HIS A 315 -31.24 20.39 5.71
N LEU A 316 -31.49 21.66 5.37
CA LEU A 316 -30.49 22.54 4.73
C LEU A 316 -29.35 22.96 5.68
N ILE A 317 -29.63 23.04 6.98
CA ILE A 317 -28.69 23.48 8.00
C ILE A 317 -28.32 22.29 8.86
N MET A 318 -27.02 22.15 9.13
CA MET A 318 -26.49 21.09 10.00
C MET A 318 -25.55 21.66 11.06
N THR A 319 -25.41 20.92 12.15
CA THR A 319 -24.47 21.27 13.22
C THR A 319 -23.02 21.14 12.74
N LYS A 320 -22.10 21.82 13.43
CA LYS A 320 -20.67 21.72 13.15
C LYS A 320 -20.21 20.27 13.22
N GLN A 321 -20.64 19.55 14.26
CA GLN A 321 -20.26 18.16 14.51
C GLN A 321 -20.76 17.25 13.38
N MET A 322 -22.02 17.41 12.97
CA MET A 322 -22.59 16.63 11.89
C MET A 322 -21.85 16.87 10.57
N LYS A 323 -21.54 18.13 10.23
CA LYS A 323 -20.80 18.46 9.01
C LYS A 323 -19.39 17.88 9.02
N MET A 324 -18.65 18.06 10.11
CA MET A 324 -17.29 17.50 10.25
C MET A 324 -17.31 15.98 10.11
N TYR A 325 -18.19 15.31 10.87
CA TYR A 325 -18.34 13.86 10.83
C TYR A 325 -18.60 13.35 9.41
N TYR A 326 -19.55 13.97 8.71
CA TYR A 326 -19.96 13.52 7.38
C TYR A 326 -18.86 13.68 6.32
N LEU A 327 -18.19 14.84 6.29
CA LEU A 327 -17.12 15.11 5.34
C LEU A 327 -15.86 14.27 5.63
N MET A 328 -15.56 14.02 6.91
CA MET A 328 -14.44 13.17 7.30
C MET A 328 -14.72 11.69 7.00
N GLN A 329 -15.94 11.21 7.20
CA GLN A 329 -16.34 9.87 6.77
C GLN A 329 -16.19 9.72 5.25
N LEU A 330 -16.64 10.69 4.46
CA LEU A 330 -16.42 10.68 2.99
C LEU A 330 -14.92 10.61 2.64
N ALA A 331 -14.10 11.42 3.30
CA ALA A 331 -12.65 11.43 3.07
C ALA A 331 -12.00 10.08 3.41
N PHE A 332 -12.40 9.43 4.51
CA PHE A 332 -11.90 8.11 4.86
C PHE A 332 -12.31 7.04 3.83
N TRP A 333 -13.56 7.03 3.40
CA TRP A 333 -14.02 6.06 2.39
C TRP A 333 -13.30 6.23 1.04
N ILE A 334 -13.01 7.47 0.63
CA ILE A 334 -12.16 7.74 -0.54
C ILE A 334 -10.73 7.23 -0.30
N GLN A 335 -10.17 7.46 0.89
CA GLN A 335 -8.84 6.96 1.26
C GLN A 335 -8.79 5.41 1.25
N GLN A 336 -9.86 4.72 1.64
CA GLN A 336 -9.94 3.25 1.60
C GLN A 336 -9.90 2.68 0.18
N VAL A 337 -10.39 3.41 -0.83
CA VAL A 337 -10.24 2.98 -2.24
C VAL A 337 -8.75 2.87 -2.60
N TYR A 338 -7.92 3.83 -2.16
CA TYR A 338 -6.47 3.74 -2.32
C TYR A 338 -5.90 2.53 -1.56
N THR A 339 -6.29 2.32 -0.31
CA THR A 339 -5.82 1.21 0.53
C THR A 339 -6.06 -0.15 -0.15
N ILE A 340 -7.26 -0.39 -0.70
CA ILE A 340 -7.64 -1.65 -1.35
C ILE A 340 -6.78 -2.00 -2.57
N HIS A 341 -6.24 -0.99 -3.26
CA HIS A 341 -5.37 -1.22 -4.42
C HIS A 341 -3.89 -1.39 -4.05
N VAL A 342 -3.51 -0.95 -2.84
CA VAL A 342 -2.14 -1.07 -2.33
C VAL A 342 -1.96 -2.36 -1.55
N GLU A 343 -2.99 -2.82 -0.84
CA GLU A 343 -2.98 -4.07 -0.09
C GLU A 343 -3.12 -5.29 -1.01
N LYS A 344 -2.66 -6.45 -0.53
CA LYS A 344 -2.75 -7.71 -1.28
C LYS A 344 -4.22 -8.04 -1.56
N LYS A 345 -4.52 -8.38 -2.81
CA LYS A 345 -5.90 -8.73 -3.21
C LYS A 345 -6.33 -10.03 -2.53
N ARG A 346 -7.56 -10.05 -2.02
CA ARG A 346 -8.23 -11.22 -1.42
C ARG A 346 -9.31 -11.76 -2.35
N LYS A 347 -9.87 -12.94 -2.05
CA LYS A 347 -10.94 -13.57 -2.86
C LYS A 347 -12.19 -12.68 -3.00
N ASP A 348 -12.47 -11.84 -2.01
CA ASP A 348 -13.61 -10.93 -2.00
C ASP A 348 -13.30 -9.53 -2.58
N HIS A 349 -12.17 -9.36 -3.28
CA HIS A 349 -11.71 -8.06 -3.78
C HIS A 349 -12.76 -7.33 -4.62
N PHE A 350 -13.45 -8.02 -5.53
CA PHE A 350 -14.49 -7.39 -6.36
C PHE A 350 -15.71 -6.94 -5.55
N ALA A 351 -16.13 -7.75 -4.57
CA ALA A 351 -17.22 -7.40 -3.66
C ALA A 351 -16.84 -6.19 -2.80
N MET A 352 -15.61 -6.13 -2.30
CA MET A 352 -15.06 -4.99 -1.56
C MET A 352 -15.01 -3.72 -2.40
N VAL A 353 -14.49 -3.78 -3.63
CA VAL A 353 -14.44 -2.61 -4.54
C VAL A 353 -15.86 -2.11 -4.85
N THR A 354 -16.77 -3.01 -5.19
CA THR A 354 -18.17 -2.68 -5.49
C THR A 354 -18.84 -2.01 -4.29
N HIS A 355 -18.64 -2.56 -3.08
CA HIS A 355 -19.13 -1.96 -1.84
C HIS A 355 -18.64 -0.52 -1.67
N HIS A 356 -17.35 -0.25 -1.88
CA HIS A 356 -16.78 1.09 -1.70
C HIS A 356 -17.38 2.10 -2.68
N PHE A 357 -17.56 1.72 -3.95
CA PHE A 357 -18.19 2.59 -4.94
C PHE A 357 -19.63 2.92 -4.58
N ILE A 358 -20.42 1.93 -4.14
CA ILE A 358 -21.82 2.16 -3.73
C ILE A 358 -21.86 3.04 -2.47
N THR A 359 -21.04 2.75 -1.46
CA THR A 359 -20.98 3.51 -0.21
C THR A 359 -20.58 4.97 -0.43
N ILE A 360 -19.53 5.23 -1.22
CA ILE A 360 -19.12 6.61 -1.56
C ILE A 360 -20.23 7.34 -2.32
N THR A 361 -20.88 6.66 -3.28
CA THR A 361 -22.00 7.24 -4.04
C THR A 361 -23.16 7.60 -3.13
N LEU A 362 -23.50 6.74 -2.17
CA LEU A 362 -24.55 7.00 -1.18
C LEU A 362 -24.20 8.18 -0.27
N ILE A 363 -22.96 8.25 0.25
CA ILE A 363 -22.51 9.37 1.10
C ILE A 363 -22.56 10.69 0.31
N VAL A 364 -21.98 10.74 -0.89
CA VAL A 364 -21.97 11.95 -1.72
C VAL A 364 -23.38 12.40 -2.08
N SER A 365 -24.20 11.48 -2.58
CA SER A 365 -25.57 11.81 -3.02
C SER A 365 -26.48 12.22 -1.86
N SER A 366 -26.37 11.57 -0.70
CA SER A 366 -27.16 11.94 0.48
C SER A 366 -26.72 13.27 1.10
N TYR A 367 -25.42 13.59 1.07
CA TYR A 367 -24.93 14.93 1.40
C TYR A 367 -25.50 15.98 0.44
N ALA A 368 -25.42 15.73 -0.86
CA ALA A 368 -25.95 16.62 -1.90
C ALA A 368 -27.47 16.79 -1.82
N SER A 369 -28.19 15.76 -1.40
CA SER A 369 -29.66 15.72 -1.42
C SER A 369 -30.35 16.03 -0.07
N ASN A 370 -29.58 16.43 0.96
CA ASN A 370 -30.06 16.74 2.31
C ASN A 370 -30.56 15.53 3.13
N PHE A 371 -30.01 14.34 2.91
CA PHE A 371 -30.34 13.11 3.65
C PHE A 371 -29.28 12.76 4.70
N THR A 372 -28.65 13.77 5.31
CA THR A 372 -27.55 13.56 6.26
C THR A 372 -27.99 12.78 7.50
N ARG A 373 -29.25 12.92 7.95
CA ARG A 373 -29.82 12.13 9.07
C ARG A 373 -29.86 10.62 8.75
N ILE A 374 -30.32 10.25 7.56
CA ILE A 374 -30.31 8.85 7.08
C ILE A 374 -28.87 8.36 6.96
N GLY A 375 -28.00 9.17 6.36
CA GLY A 375 -26.58 8.85 6.22
C GLY A 375 -25.89 8.63 7.57
N ASN A 376 -26.24 9.41 8.60
CA ASN A 376 -25.73 9.22 9.97
C ASN A 376 -26.13 7.84 10.50
N ALA A 377 -27.42 7.51 10.45
CA ALA A 377 -27.93 6.23 10.91
C ALA A 377 -27.27 5.04 10.18
N VAL A 378 -27.07 5.14 8.86
CA VAL A 378 -26.35 4.14 8.07
C VAL A 378 -24.91 4.00 8.54
N LEU A 379 -24.15 5.09 8.69
CA LEU A 379 -22.74 5.03 9.13
C LEU A 379 -22.57 4.49 10.56
N CYS A 380 -23.47 4.83 11.48
CA CYS A 380 -23.46 4.27 12.84
C CYS A 380 -23.77 2.77 12.88
N CYS A 381 -24.68 2.34 12.01
CA CYS A 381 -25.02 0.93 11.82
C CYS A 381 -23.85 0.16 11.17
N MET A 382 -23.23 0.78 10.16
CA MET A 382 -21.85 0.69 9.70
C MET A 382 -20.83 0.15 10.71
N ASP A 383 -20.30 1.04 11.53
CA ASP A 383 -18.94 0.86 12.04
C ASP A 383 -18.79 -0.14 13.22
N LEU A 384 -19.87 -0.51 13.91
CA LEU A 384 -19.79 -1.33 15.15
C LEU A 384 -19.15 -2.71 14.91
N CYS A 385 -19.55 -3.40 13.85
CA CYS A 385 -19.02 -4.74 13.55
C CYS A 385 -17.52 -4.70 13.25
N ASP A 386 -17.07 -3.65 12.58
CA ASP A 386 -15.68 -3.52 12.17
C ASP A 386 -14.76 -3.24 13.37
N ILE A 387 -15.28 -2.59 14.42
CA ILE A 387 -14.59 -2.49 15.72
C ILE A 387 -14.38 -3.88 16.32
N CYS A 388 -15.46 -4.66 16.45
CA CYS A 388 -15.41 -5.99 17.07
C CYS A 388 -14.48 -6.94 16.28
N LEU A 389 -14.55 -6.92 14.94
CA LEU A 389 -13.70 -7.75 14.09
C LEU A 389 -12.21 -7.36 14.21
N SER A 390 -11.92 -6.06 14.14
CA SER A 390 -10.53 -5.58 14.26
C SER A 390 -9.95 -5.91 15.63
N LEU A 391 -10.75 -5.76 16.70
CA LEU A 391 -10.36 -6.15 18.06
C LEU A 391 -10.06 -7.65 18.16
N ALA A 392 -10.95 -8.51 17.64
CA ALA A 392 -10.73 -9.95 17.63
C ALA A 392 -9.42 -10.32 16.94
N LYS A 393 -9.13 -9.72 15.78
CA LYS A 393 -7.86 -9.97 15.05
C LYS A 393 -6.63 -9.47 15.81
N ILE A 394 -6.69 -8.28 16.42
CA ILE A 394 -5.61 -7.76 17.28
C ILE A 394 -5.32 -8.74 18.43
N LEU A 395 -6.36 -9.19 19.13
CA LEU A 395 -6.23 -10.14 20.25
C LEU A 395 -5.70 -11.51 19.80
N LYS A 396 -6.09 -11.98 18.60
CA LYS A 396 -5.53 -13.19 17.98
C LYS A 396 -4.01 -13.07 17.81
N TYR A 397 -3.53 -11.98 17.23
CA TYR A 397 -2.08 -11.77 17.03
C TYR A 397 -1.31 -11.65 18.35
N LEU A 398 -1.94 -11.12 19.41
CA LEU A 398 -1.34 -11.02 20.74
C LEU A 398 -1.38 -12.35 21.52
N GLY A 399 -2.06 -13.38 21.02
CA GLY A 399 -2.18 -14.69 21.69
C GLY A 399 -3.23 -14.73 22.80
N PHE A 400 -4.10 -13.73 22.92
CA PHE A 400 -5.17 -13.69 23.93
C PHE A 400 -6.41 -14.46 23.47
N THR A 401 -6.32 -15.79 23.42
CA THR A 401 -7.35 -16.68 22.83
C THR A 401 -8.75 -16.50 23.42
N THR A 402 -8.91 -16.55 24.74
CA THR A 402 -10.25 -16.43 25.39
C THR A 402 -10.93 -15.09 25.09
N VAL A 403 -10.17 -13.98 25.16
CA VAL A 403 -10.73 -12.63 24.90
C VAL A 403 -10.95 -12.43 23.40
N CYS A 404 -10.10 -13.01 22.56
CA CYS A 404 -10.30 -13.06 21.10
C CYS A 404 -11.62 -13.75 20.75
N ASP A 405 -11.92 -14.91 21.34
CA ASP A 405 -13.16 -15.65 21.10
C ASP A 405 -14.39 -14.85 21.53
N LEU A 406 -14.31 -14.17 22.69
CA LEU A 406 -15.37 -13.26 23.14
C LEU A 406 -15.57 -12.09 22.17
N ALA A 407 -14.49 -11.46 21.70
CA ALA A 407 -14.57 -10.38 20.72
C ALA A 407 -15.13 -10.86 19.37
N PHE A 408 -14.76 -12.06 18.94
CA PHE A 408 -15.31 -12.69 17.73
C PHE A 408 -16.80 -13.04 17.89
N ALA A 409 -17.22 -13.54 19.05
CA ALA A 409 -18.62 -13.80 19.35
C ALA A 409 -19.45 -12.50 19.32
N LEU A 410 -18.94 -11.41 19.92
CA LEU A 410 -19.56 -10.09 19.85
C LEU A 410 -19.67 -9.60 18.39
N PHE A 411 -18.63 -9.79 17.59
CA PHE A 411 -18.68 -9.52 16.16
C PHE A 411 -19.79 -10.33 15.45
N ALA A 412 -19.81 -11.65 15.65
CA ALA A 412 -20.77 -12.54 15.02
C ALA A 412 -22.23 -12.22 15.39
N ILE A 413 -22.50 -11.80 16.63
CA ILE A 413 -23.83 -11.38 17.10
C ILE A 413 -24.19 -9.98 16.58
N SER A 414 -23.25 -9.03 16.63
CA SER A 414 -23.49 -7.65 16.18
C SER A 414 -23.73 -7.54 14.67
N TRP A 415 -23.17 -8.46 13.87
CA TRP A 415 -23.33 -8.48 12.42
C TRP A 415 -24.79 -8.54 11.96
N PRO A 416 -25.58 -9.59 12.25
CA PRO A 416 -26.96 -9.65 11.79
C PRO A 416 -27.83 -8.54 12.38
N ILE A 417 -27.58 -8.13 13.62
CA ILE A 417 -28.32 -7.03 14.27
C ILE A 417 -28.13 -5.73 13.49
N THR A 418 -26.88 -5.33 13.25
CA THR A 418 -26.61 -4.08 12.56
C THR A 418 -26.92 -4.20 11.06
N ARG A 419 -26.33 -5.17 10.37
CA ARG A 419 -26.31 -5.28 8.90
C ARG A 419 -27.64 -5.71 8.28
N HIS A 420 -28.48 -6.45 9.01
CA HIS A 420 -29.74 -6.98 8.48
C HIS A 420 -30.97 -6.43 9.20
N ILE A 421 -30.95 -6.31 10.54
CA ILE A 421 -32.10 -5.78 11.28
C ILE A 421 -32.13 -4.25 11.22
N LEU A 422 -31.13 -3.56 11.79
CA LEU A 422 -31.12 -2.09 11.86
C LEU A 422 -31.04 -1.46 10.46
N PHE A 423 -30.18 -1.98 9.59
CA PHE A 423 -30.11 -1.50 8.21
C PHE A 423 -31.40 -1.83 7.44
N GLY A 424 -32.04 -2.97 7.70
CA GLY A 424 -33.34 -3.32 7.14
C GLY A 424 -34.45 -2.33 7.54
N ILE A 425 -34.45 -1.87 8.80
CA ILE A 425 -35.35 -0.81 9.28
C ILE A 425 -35.11 0.49 8.50
N ILE A 426 -33.87 0.87 8.22
CA ILE A 426 -33.55 2.07 7.41
C ILE A 426 -34.06 1.92 5.97
N ILE A 427 -33.90 0.73 5.36
CA ILE A 427 -34.43 0.44 4.01
C ILE A 427 -35.94 0.55 4.01
N TRP A 428 -36.61 -0.08 4.98
CA TRP A 428 -38.06 -0.05 5.09
C TRP A 428 -38.58 1.37 5.29
N ALA A 429 -37.96 2.14 6.19
CA ALA A 429 -38.29 3.54 6.41
C ALA A 429 -38.16 4.34 5.11
N THR A 430 -37.07 4.15 4.35
CA THR A 430 -36.85 4.80 3.04
C THR A 430 -37.87 4.39 1.99
N ALA A 431 -38.43 3.18 2.08
CA ALA A 431 -39.43 2.69 1.14
C ALA A 431 -40.86 3.18 1.47
N VAL A 432 -41.22 3.30 2.74
CA VAL A 432 -42.62 3.41 3.17
C VAL A 432 -42.97 4.77 3.76
N GLU A 433 -42.08 5.39 4.52
CA GLU A 433 -42.39 6.61 5.27
C GLU A 433 -42.42 7.90 4.43
N PRO A 434 -41.62 8.08 3.35
CA PRO A 434 -41.57 9.36 2.63
C PRO A 434 -42.92 9.89 2.16
N SER A 435 -43.81 9.02 1.68
CA SER A 435 -45.15 9.42 1.20
C SER A 435 -46.07 9.97 2.30
N GLN A 436 -45.73 9.71 3.57
CA GLN A 436 -46.49 10.16 4.74
C GLN A 436 -46.09 11.59 5.14
N TYR A 437 -44.85 11.98 4.86
CA TYR A 437 -44.27 13.24 5.33
C TYR A 437 -43.89 14.21 4.21
N LEU A 438 -43.66 13.73 2.98
CA LEU A 438 -43.12 14.50 1.86
C LEU A 438 -44.08 14.58 0.68
N ASP A 439 -44.19 15.78 0.12
CA ASP A 439 -44.59 15.96 -1.28
C ASP A 439 -43.36 15.68 -2.16
N MET A 440 -43.26 14.45 -2.69
CA MET A 440 -42.09 13.90 -3.37
C MET A 440 -41.85 14.49 -4.77
N LYS A 441 -41.59 15.80 -4.81
CA LYS A 441 -41.35 16.59 -6.02
C LYS A 441 -39.89 17.01 -6.13
N TRP A 442 -39.41 17.09 -7.36
CA TRP A 442 -38.11 17.63 -7.69
C TRP A 442 -38.17 19.15 -7.67
N GLU A 443 -37.65 19.78 -6.62
CA GLU A 443 -37.55 21.25 -6.48
C GLU A 443 -36.15 21.65 -5.97
N PRO A 444 -35.08 21.57 -6.81
CA PRO A 444 -33.70 21.83 -6.39
C PRO A 444 -33.47 23.23 -5.83
N GLU A 445 -34.19 24.24 -6.35
CA GLU A 445 -34.16 25.64 -5.86
C GLU A 445 -34.54 25.74 -4.37
N LYS A 446 -35.35 24.80 -3.88
CA LYS A 446 -35.76 24.68 -2.46
C LYS A 446 -34.94 23.62 -1.70
N GLY A 447 -33.95 23.00 -2.35
CA GLY A 447 -33.15 21.91 -1.82
C GLY A 447 -33.91 20.58 -1.68
N LYS A 448 -35.02 20.40 -2.40
CA LYS A 448 -35.76 19.13 -2.42
C LYS A 448 -35.38 18.30 -3.64
N TYR A 449 -34.90 17.09 -3.37
CA TYR A 449 -34.40 16.16 -4.38
C TYR A 449 -35.13 14.81 -4.32
N PHE A 450 -35.99 14.58 -3.32
CA PHE A 450 -36.67 13.29 -3.15
C PHE A 450 -37.91 13.18 -4.03
N THR A 451 -37.86 12.22 -4.96
CA THR A 451 -38.94 11.83 -5.87
C THR A 451 -39.13 10.31 -5.81
N PRO A 452 -40.23 9.75 -6.36
CA PRO A 452 -40.37 8.30 -6.49
C PRO A 452 -39.23 7.65 -7.27
N PHE A 453 -38.62 8.38 -8.22
CA PHE A 453 -37.46 7.90 -8.97
C PHE A 453 -36.21 7.83 -8.09
N THR A 454 -35.85 8.92 -7.41
CA THR A 454 -34.67 8.92 -6.51
C THR A 454 -34.85 7.98 -5.34
N GLN A 455 -36.07 7.82 -4.82
CA GLN A 455 -36.40 6.82 -3.81
C GLN A 455 -36.03 5.41 -4.28
N LYS A 456 -36.42 5.03 -5.50
CA LYS A 456 -36.03 3.74 -6.10
C LYS A 456 -34.51 3.61 -6.21
N LEU A 457 -33.81 4.66 -6.64
CA LEU A 457 -32.33 4.64 -6.71
C LEU A 457 -31.68 4.37 -5.35
N TYR A 458 -32.11 5.06 -4.29
CA TYR A 458 -31.60 4.84 -2.94
C TYR A 458 -31.90 3.43 -2.43
N ILE A 459 -33.13 2.94 -2.62
CA ILE A 459 -33.52 1.58 -2.22
C ILE A 459 -32.70 0.54 -2.99
N SER A 460 -32.53 0.69 -4.31
CA SER A 460 -31.71 -0.21 -5.12
C SER A 460 -30.26 -0.25 -4.64
N ALA A 461 -29.66 0.90 -4.33
CA ALA A 461 -28.31 0.97 -3.79
C ALA A 461 -28.19 0.32 -2.40
N PHE A 462 -29.16 0.54 -1.51
CA PHE A 462 -29.19 -0.13 -0.20
C PHE A 462 -29.39 -1.64 -0.31
N LEU A 463 -30.26 -2.11 -1.19
CA LEU A 463 -30.46 -3.54 -1.43
C LEU A 463 -29.19 -4.18 -2.03
N ALA A 464 -28.51 -3.51 -2.96
CA ALA A 464 -27.23 -3.97 -3.49
C ALA A 464 -26.16 -4.11 -2.38
N LEU A 465 -26.07 -3.14 -1.47
CA LEU A 465 -25.22 -3.26 -0.29
C LEU A 465 -25.65 -4.44 0.59
N ASN A 466 -26.94 -4.63 0.83
CA ASN A 466 -27.45 -5.71 1.66
C ASN A 466 -27.12 -7.09 1.08
N VAL A 467 -27.16 -7.26 -0.25
CA VAL A 467 -26.74 -8.50 -0.93
C VAL A 467 -25.26 -8.79 -0.68
N ILE A 468 -24.38 -7.80 -0.80
CA ILE A 468 -22.94 -7.96 -0.51
C ILE A 468 -22.74 -8.34 0.97
N MET A 469 -23.45 -7.69 1.89
CA MET A 469 -23.36 -7.98 3.32
C MET A 469 -23.92 -9.36 3.66
N PHE A 470 -24.93 -9.84 2.94
CA PHE A 470 -25.46 -11.20 3.09
C PHE A 470 -24.46 -12.25 2.58
N TYR A 471 -23.77 -11.98 1.48
CA TYR A 471 -22.65 -12.81 1.02
C TYR A 471 -21.57 -12.96 2.12
N TRP A 472 -21.13 -11.86 2.73
CA TRP A 472 -20.19 -11.92 3.85
C TRP A 472 -20.77 -12.61 5.10
N PHE A 473 -22.07 -12.46 5.36
CA PHE A 473 -22.73 -13.17 6.45
C PHE A 473 -22.66 -14.69 6.29
N ILE A 474 -22.84 -15.21 5.06
CA ILE A 474 -22.66 -16.64 4.78
C ILE A 474 -21.24 -17.08 5.12
N LEU A 475 -20.21 -16.28 4.78
CA LEU A 475 -18.83 -16.59 5.13
C LEU A 475 -18.61 -16.63 6.65
N ILE A 476 -19.21 -15.69 7.39
CA ILE A 476 -19.13 -15.66 8.85
C ILE A 476 -19.78 -16.91 9.45
N VAL A 477 -20.98 -17.30 8.98
CA VAL A 477 -21.66 -18.52 9.42
C VAL A 477 -20.81 -19.76 9.15
N ASN A 478 -20.15 -19.84 8.00
CA ASN A 478 -19.24 -20.94 7.68
C ASN A 478 -18.06 -21.02 8.65
N VAL A 479 -17.50 -19.89 9.07
CA VAL A 479 -16.45 -19.85 10.09
C VAL A 479 -17.00 -20.33 11.45
N ILE A 480 -18.17 -19.88 11.86
CA ILE A 480 -18.82 -20.32 13.12
C ILE A 480 -19.04 -21.84 13.11
N VAL A 481 -19.57 -22.40 12.02
CA VAL A 481 -19.80 -23.84 11.90
C VAL A 481 -18.48 -24.62 12.01
N ARG A 482 -17.38 -24.13 11.43
CA ARG A 482 -16.06 -24.75 11.58
C ARG A 482 -15.56 -24.72 13.02
N VAL A 483 -15.72 -23.59 13.71
CA VAL A 483 -15.34 -23.43 15.12
C VAL A 483 -16.14 -24.39 16.01
N LEU A 484 -17.45 -24.52 15.78
CA LEU A 484 -18.30 -25.48 16.51
C LEU A 484 -17.94 -26.95 16.23
N GLN A 485 -17.33 -27.24 15.08
CA GLN A 485 -16.80 -28.56 14.74
C GLN A 485 -15.39 -28.82 15.32
N GLY A 486 -14.85 -27.91 16.15
CA GLY A 486 -13.53 -28.03 16.76
C GLY A 486 -12.36 -27.64 15.84
N LYS A 487 -12.62 -26.97 14.72
CA LYS A 487 -11.59 -26.45 13.79
C LYS A 487 -11.27 -24.98 14.10
N ASN A 488 -10.10 -24.50 13.68
CA ASN A 488 -9.70 -23.11 13.90
C ASN A 488 -10.58 -22.08 13.16
N ALA A 489 -10.72 -20.88 13.74
CA ALA A 489 -11.40 -19.74 13.15
C ALA A 489 -10.54 -19.07 12.05
N GLU A 490 -10.37 -19.77 10.93
CA GLU A 490 -9.62 -19.26 9.77
C GLU A 490 -10.48 -18.41 8.84
N ASP A 491 -9.91 -17.28 8.39
CA ASP A 491 -10.57 -16.38 7.44
C ASP A 491 -10.49 -16.97 6.03
N THR A 492 -11.60 -17.56 5.57
CA THR A 492 -11.71 -18.23 4.27
C THR A 492 -11.49 -17.33 3.04
N ARG A 493 -11.35 -16.01 3.25
CA ARG A 493 -11.16 -15.01 2.18
C ARG A 493 -9.69 -14.76 1.83
N SER A 494 -8.78 -15.08 2.73
CA SER A 494 -7.33 -14.95 2.53
C SER A 494 -6.82 -16.15 1.75
N GLU A 495 -6.36 -15.91 0.52
CA GLU A 495 -5.32 -16.76 -0.06
C GLU A 495 -4.04 -16.42 0.71
N ASP A 496 -3.39 -17.44 1.29
CA ASP A 496 -2.04 -17.35 1.85
C ASP A 496 -1.94 -16.73 3.26
N GLU A 497 -2.75 -17.18 4.23
CA GLU A 497 -2.28 -17.12 5.63
C GLU A 497 -1.26 -18.25 5.92
N GLU A 498 -1.44 -19.43 5.30
CA GLU A 498 -0.58 -20.60 5.51
C GLU A 498 0.60 -20.70 4.53
N GLU A 499 0.49 -20.16 3.31
CA GLU A 499 1.59 -20.23 2.33
C GLU A 499 2.81 -19.39 2.76
N ASP A 500 2.57 -18.25 3.42
CA ASP A 500 3.62 -17.43 4.03
C ASP A 500 4.27 -18.15 5.25
N GLU A 501 3.48 -18.87 6.08
CA GLU A 501 4.02 -19.69 7.19
C GLU A 501 4.83 -20.89 6.68
N ALA A 502 4.41 -21.53 5.57
CA ALA A 502 5.11 -22.66 4.98
C ALA A 502 6.40 -22.26 4.23
N ILE A 503 6.50 -21.00 3.77
CA ILE A 503 7.72 -20.46 3.15
C ILE A 503 8.70 -19.98 4.23
N GLU A 504 8.25 -19.39 5.34
CA GLU A 504 9.11 -18.96 6.45
C GLU A 504 9.63 -20.14 7.30
N LEU A 505 8.84 -21.21 7.53
CA LEU A 505 9.29 -22.42 8.25
C LEU A 505 10.36 -23.24 7.51
N LYS A 506 10.66 -22.91 6.25
CA LYS A 506 11.77 -23.50 5.49
C LYS A 506 13.06 -22.67 5.54
N GLN A 507 13.08 -21.55 6.26
CA GLN A 507 14.20 -20.62 6.33
C GLN A 507 14.76 -20.41 7.76
N ASP A 508 14.27 -21.14 8.76
CA ASP A 508 14.85 -21.18 10.11
C ASP A 508 15.77 -22.40 10.32
#